data_AF-A0A6F8YI18-F1
#
_entry.id   AF-A0A6F8YI18-F1
#
_cell.length_a   1.000
_cell.length_b   1.000
_cell.length_c   1.000
_cell.angle_alpha   90.00
_cell.angle_beta   90.00
_cell.angle_gamma   90.00
#
_symmetry.space_group_name_H-M   'P 1'
#
loop_
_entity.id
_entity.type
_entity.pdbx_description
1 polymer ?
#
loop_
_entity_poly.entity_id
_entity_poly.type
_entity_poly.pdbx_seq_one_letter_code
_entity_poly.pdbx_strand_id
1 'polypeptide(L)'
;MRTNDEAWNEYVTAAQRLDAVRRGVAAVAGEQTQAARAAHEELAAVRARLAPQRAKLLAQGVPDAALQPSPAEVAGAAQAMAPGPQAVLAALRHARATANAADETELGRRPVGPRGDTPAWLRNLIVYGPFAVVVLIVQVALYLTADTDLVLFAVLCGLTMPAAAFGLGWLTIGMAFVPPPGEKIDRTPIFGVAVCFAPIVATCMGVGLLNLVR
;
A
#
# COMPACT_ATOMS: atom_id res chain seq x y z
N MET A 1 73.81 29.52 12.42
CA MET A 1 73.65 30.17 11.10
C MET A 1 72.95 29.14 10.22
N ARG A 2 71.68 29.36 9.87
CA ARG A 2 70.96 28.46 8.96
C ARG A 2 71.61 28.55 7.58
N THR A 3 71.81 27.43 6.89
CA THR A 3 72.31 27.46 5.51
C THR A 3 71.19 27.91 4.58
N ASN A 4 71.54 28.53 3.45
CA ASN A 4 70.53 28.95 2.45
C ASN A 4 69.68 27.77 1.96
N ASP A 5 70.26 26.56 1.89
CA ASP A 5 69.56 25.36 1.46
C ASP A 5 68.48 24.89 2.46
N GLU A 6 68.76 24.99 3.76
CA GLU A 6 67.76 24.71 4.80
C GLU A 6 66.59 25.71 4.73
N ALA A 7 66.89 26.99 4.58
CA ALA A 7 65.87 28.03 4.48
C ALA A 7 64.99 27.86 3.22
N TRP A 8 65.60 27.48 2.09
CA TRP A 8 64.88 27.19 0.85
C TRP A 8 63.96 25.96 0.97
N ASN A 9 64.45 24.88 1.59
CA ASN A 9 63.65 23.67 1.79
C ASN A 9 62.46 23.91 2.74
N GLU A 10 62.65 24.71 3.80
CA GLU A 10 61.57 25.15 4.68
C GLU A 10 60.49 25.94 3.92
N TYR A 11 60.90 26.87 3.05
CA TYR A 11 59.99 27.64 2.20
C TYR A 11 59.19 26.74 1.25
N VAL A 12 59.85 25.83 0.52
CA VAL A 12 59.17 24.92 -0.42
C VAL A 12 58.18 24.02 0.33
N THR A 13 58.56 23.52 1.50
CA THR A 13 57.67 22.71 2.34
C THR A 13 56.45 23.51 2.80
N ALA A 14 56.64 24.76 3.21
CA ALA A 14 55.55 25.66 3.60
C ALA A 14 54.62 25.97 2.42
N ALA A 15 55.16 26.21 1.23
CA ALA A 15 54.40 26.46 0.01
C ALA A 15 53.56 25.23 -0.40
N GLN A 16 54.13 24.02 -0.31
CA GLN A 16 53.40 22.77 -0.58
C GLN A 16 52.25 22.54 0.41
N ARG A 17 52.47 22.84 1.70
CA ARG A 17 51.41 22.78 2.72
C ARG A 17 50.28 23.76 2.44
N LEU A 18 50.62 25.00 2.04
CA LEU A 18 49.63 26.01 1.67
C LEU A 18 48.81 25.58 0.46
N ASP A 19 49.45 25.03 -0.57
CA ASP A 19 48.74 24.51 -1.75
C ASP A 19 47.80 23.34 -1.39
N ALA A 20 48.26 22.42 -0.53
CA ALA A 20 47.42 21.33 -0.04
C ALA A 20 46.17 21.85 0.70
N VAL A 21 46.31 22.86 1.57
CA VAL A 21 45.18 23.50 2.25
C VAL A 21 44.26 24.20 1.26
N ARG A 22 44.80 24.95 0.29
CA ARG A 22 44.01 25.64 -0.75
C ARG A 22 43.16 24.65 -1.55
N ARG A 23 43.75 23.53 -1.97
CA ARG A 23 43.02 22.48 -2.69
C ARG A 23 41.96 21.82 -1.80
N GLY A 24 42.26 21.57 -0.53
CA GLY A 24 41.27 21.07 0.43
C GLY A 24 40.07 22.01 0.59
N VAL A 25 40.31 23.30 0.77
CA VAL A 25 39.24 24.31 0.87
C VAL A 25 38.42 24.41 -0.42
N ALA A 26 39.08 24.39 -1.58
CA ALA A 26 38.39 24.42 -2.87
C ALA A 26 37.51 23.18 -3.09
N ALA A 27 37.98 22.00 -2.69
CA ALA A 27 37.21 20.76 -2.77
C ALA A 27 35.94 20.82 -1.90
N VAL A 28 36.08 21.22 -0.63
CA VAL A 28 34.94 21.37 0.30
C VAL A 28 33.94 22.41 -0.22
N ALA A 29 34.40 23.56 -0.72
CA ALA A 29 33.52 24.56 -1.31
C ALA A 29 32.78 24.02 -2.56
N GLY A 30 33.44 23.19 -3.36
CA GLY A 30 32.83 22.51 -4.50
C GLY A 30 31.71 21.57 -4.08
N GLU A 31 31.96 20.72 -3.08
CA GLU A 31 30.97 19.78 -2.53
C GLU A 31 29.75 20.50 -1.95
N GLN A 32 29.97 21.57 -1.18
CA GLN A 32 28.88 22.38 -0.61
C GLN A 32 28.04 23.04 -1.71
N THR A 33 28.69 23.55 -2.76
CA THR A 33 28.01 24.16 -3.91
C THR A 33 27.17 23.13 -4.66
N GLN A 34 27.70 21.93 -4.88
CA GLN A 34 26.99 20.83 -5.53
C GLN A 34 25.79 20.37 -4.70
N ALA A 35 25.98 20.21 -3.38
CA ALA A 35 24.90 19.86 -2.46
C ALA A 35 23.78 20.91 -2.47
N ALA A 36 24.13 22.20 -2.45
CA ALA A 36 23.16 23.28 -2.53
C ALA A 36 22.37 23.26 -3.84
N ARG A 37 23.02 23.03 -5.00
CA ARG A 37 22.32 22.90 -6.30
C ARG A 37 21.35 21.73 -6.30
N ALA A 38 21.80 20.55 -5.87
CA ALA A 38 20.96 19.37 -5.75
C ALA A 38 19.78 19.59 -4.79
N ALA A 39 19.98 20.33 -3.70
CA ALA A 39 18.90 20.67 -2.77
C ALA A 39 17.83 21.55 -3.44
N HIS A 40 18.22 22.52 -4.29
CA HIS A 40 17.24 23.33 -5.02
C HIS A 40 16.43 22.49 -6.02
N GLU A 41 17.08 21.57 -6.73
CA GLU A 41 16.42 20.64 -7.66
C GLU A 41 15.43 19.73 -6.93
N GLU A 42 15.84 19.13 -5.80
CA GLU A 42 14.95 18.29 -4.99
C GLU A 42 13.80 19.09 -4.37
N LEU A 43 14.03 20.34 -3.93
CA LEU A 43 12.96 21.21 -3.43
C LEU A 43 11.90 21.49 -4.50
N ALA A 44 12.32 21.74 -5.75
CA ALA A 44 11.40 21.90 -6.86
C ALA A 44 10.59 20.62 -7.11
N ALA A 45 11.24 19.45 -7.06
CA ALA A 45 10.58 18.16 -7.20
C ALA A 45 9.56 17.89 -6.08
N VAL A 46 9.92 18.16 -4.82
CA VAL A 46 9.02 18.02 -3.67
C VAL A 46 7.80 18.94 -3.82
N ARG A 47 7.99 20.21 -4.19
CA ARG A 47 6.88 21.15 -4.40
C ARG A 47 5.94 20.70 -5.52
N ALA A 48 6.51 20.24 -6.64
CA ALA A 48 5.74 19.72 -7.76
C ALA A 48 4.90 18.50 -7.35
N ARG A 49 5.38 17.69 -6.40
CA ARG A 49 4.65 16.53 -5.90
C ARG A 49 3.58 16.88 -4.87
N LEU A 50 3.85 17.80 -3.95
CA LEU A 50 2.91 18.18 -2.90
C LEU A 50 1.72 19.01 -3.43
N ALA A 51 1.90 19.78 -4.50
CA ALA A 51 0.83 20.60 -5.07
C ALA A 51 -0.47 19.83 -5.42
N PRO A 52 -0.42 18.73 -6.22
CA PRO A 52 -1.61 17.93 -6.49
C PRO A 52 -2.18 17.23 -5.25
N GLN A 53 -1.33 16.78 -4.31
CA GLN A 53 -1.78 16.18 -3.05
C GLN A 53 -2.59 17.17 -2.22
N ARG A 54 -2.09 18.40 -2.05
CA ARG A 54 -2.80 19.48 -1.34
C ARG A 54 -4.15 19.77 -2.00
N ALA A 55 -4.17 19.94 -3.32
CA ALA A 55 -5.41 20.21 -4.06
C ALA A 55 -6.45 19.10 -3.84
N LYS A 56 -6.02 17.84 -3.82
CA LYS A 56 -6.89 16.68 -3.57
C LYS A 56 -7.44 16.65 -2.15
N LEU A 57 -6.61 16.91 -1.14
CA LEU A 57 -7.03 16.96 0.27
C LEU A 57 -8.02 18.09 0.52
N LEU A 58 -7.77 19.27 -0.06
CA LEU A 58 -8.71 20.40 0.00
C LEU A 58 -10.05 20.04 -0.66
N ALA A 59 -10.03 19.38 -1.82
CA ALA A 59 -11.26 18.92 -2.49
C ALA A 59 -12.02 17.85 -1.68
N GLN A 60 -11.33 17.10 -0.82
CA GLN A 60 -11.93 16.14 0.13
C GLN A 60 -12.42 16.81 1.43
N GLY A 61 -12.32 18.14 1.55
CA GLY A 61 -12.81 18.90 2.69
C GLY A 61 -11.82 19.02 3.86
N VAL A 62 -10.55 18.64 3.68
CA VAL A 62 -9.52 18.87 4.71
C VAL A 62 -9.30 20.39 4.86
N PRO A 63 -9.38 20.95 6.07
CA PRO A 63 -9.16 22.37 6.28
C PRO A 63 -7.73 22.80 5.92
N ASP A 64 -7.59 23.95 5.27
CA ASP A 64 -6.27 24.48 4.86
C ASP A 64 -5.31 24.66 6.05
N ALA A 65 -5.84 25.08 7.20
CA ALA A 65 -5.09 25.24 8.45
C ALA A 65 -4.46 23.93 8.95
N ALA A 66 -5.09 22.77 8.69
CA ALA A 66 -4.54 21.46 9.04
C ALA A 66 -3.42 21.02 8.07
N LEU A 67 -3.30 21.68 6.91
CA LEU A 67 -2.27 21.42 5.90
C LEU A 67 -1.08 22.41 6.02
N GLN A 68 -1.05 23.23 7.06
CA GLN A 68 0.07 24.11 7.35
C GLN A 68 0.92 23.51 8.48
N PRO A 69 2.26 23.52 8.35
CA PRO A 69 3.12 23.03 9.42
C PRO A 69 3.00 23.93 10.65
N SER A 70 2.97 23.31 11.82
CA SER A 70 2.99 24.01 13.10
C SER A 70 4.36 24.66 13.35
N PRO A 71 4.42 25.69 14.21
CA PRO A 71 5.70 26.33 14.57
C PRO A 71 6.73 25.34 15.14
N ALA A 72 6.29 24.33 15.88
CA ALA A 72 7.16 23.30 16.45
C ALA A 72 7.77 22.40 15.36
N GLU A 73 6.98 22.01 14.35
CA GLU A 73 7.48 21.23 13.21
C GLU A 73 8.49 22.03 12.37
N VAL A 74 8.24 23.33 12.17
CA VAL A 74 9.17 24.22 11.47
C VAL A 74 10.49 24.34 12.25
N ALA A 75 10.43 24.50 13.57
CA ALA A 75 11.63 24.58 14.41
C ALA A 75 12.43 23.26 14.39
N GLY A 76 11.75 22.12 14.47
CA GLY A 76 12.38 20.80 14.36
C GLY A 76 13.06 20.57 13.01
N ALA A 77 12.40 20.95 11.92
CA ALA A 77 12.97 20.88 10.58
C ALA A 77 14.19 21.80 10.42
N ALA A 78 14.12 23.02 10.94
CA ALA A 78 15.25 23.96 10.93
C ALA A 78 16.46 23.39 11.69
N GLN A 79 16.25 22.77 12.85
CA GLN A 79 17.31 22.15 13.63
C GLN A 79 17.94 20.94 12.90
N ALA A 80 17.12 20.11 12.24
CA ALA A 80 17.62 18.98 11.46
C ALA A 80 18.46 19.42 10.24
N MET A 81 18.17 20.59 9.68
CA MET A 81 18.90 21.17 8.53
C MET A 81 20.09 22.04 8.92
N ALA A 82 20.22 22.43 10.19
CA ALA A 82 21.29 23.29 10.70
C ALA A 82 22.73 22.82 10.38
N PRO A 83 23.04 21.51 10.29
CA PRO A 83 24.40 21.05 9.96
C PRO A 83 24.90 21.44 8.57
N GLY A 84 24.03 21.86 7.65
CA GLY A 84 24.42 22.45 6.36
C GLY A 84 23.76 21.83 5.12
N PRO A 85 24.21 22.20 3.91
CA PRO A 85 23.60 21.83 2.62
C PRO A 85 23.36 20.33 2.41
N GLN A 86 24.25 19.47 2.91
CA GLN A 86 24.07 18.01 2.83
C GLN A 86 22.90 17.52 3.69
N ALA A 87 22.71 18.11 4.88
CA ALA A 87 21.58 17.80 5.75
C ALA A 87 20.26 18.29 5.13
N VAL A 88 20.26 19.48 4.50
CA VAL A 88 19.12 19.99 3.74
C VAL A 88 18.75 19.03 2.59
N LEU A 89 19.74 18.60 1.80
CA LEU A 89 19.52 17.67 0.70
C LEU A 89 18.95 16.32 1.19
N ALA A 90 19.49 15.79 2.29
CA ALA A 90 18.98 14.56 2.90
C ALA A 90 17.53 14.71 3.38
N ALA A 91 17.20 15.82 4.04
CA ALA A 91 15.84 16.13 4.48
C ALA A 91 14.85 16.23 3.31
N LEU A 92 15.25 16.85 2.20
CA LEU A 92 14.42 16.97 0.99
C LEU A 92 14.19 15.61 0.31
N ARG A 93 15.23 14.78 0.21
CA ARG A 93 15.09 13.40 -0.30
C ARG A 93 14.15 12.58 0.56
N HIS A 94 14.26 12.72 1.89
CA HIS A 94 13.34 12.09 2.82
C HIS A 94 11.90 12.57 2.62
N ALA A 95 11.69 13.89 2.52
CA ALA A 95 10.37 14.47 2.25
C ALA A 95 9.76 13.94 0.93
N ARG A 96 10.58 13.82 -0.13
CA ARG A 96 10.14 13.25 -1.41
C ARG A 96 9.75 11.77 -1.29
N ALA A 97 10.55 10.97 -0.58
CA ALA A 97 10.24 9.57 -0.34
C ALA A 97 8.91 9.42 0.43
N THR A 98 8.69 10.23 1.46
CA THR A 98 7.44 10.26 2.22
C THR A 98 6.26 10.68 1.36
N ALA A 99 6.41 11.72 0.52
CA ALA A 99 5.35 12.15 -0.40
C ALA A 99 4.99 11.06 -1.41
N ASN A 100 5.99 10.36 -1.97
CA ASN A 100 5.75 9.24 -2.89
C ASN A 100 5.05 8.08 -2.19
N ALA A 101 5.50 7.71 -1.00
CA ALA A 101 4.88 6.64 -0.21
C ALA A 101 3.41 6.96 0.11
N ALA A 102 3.09 8.23 0.41
CA ALA A 102 1.69 8.65 0.61
C ALA A 102 0.83 8.39 -0.64
N ASP A 103 1.32 8.71 -1.84
CA ASP A 103 0.59 8.43 -3.07
C ASP A 103 0.49 6.93 -3.37
N GLU A 104 1.52 6.15 -3.07
CA GLU A 104 1.49 4.70 -3.22
C GLU A 104 0.46 4.07 -2.29
N THR A 105 0.36 4.55 -1.05
CA THR A 105 -0.71 4.11 -0.15
C THR A 105 -2.09 4.53 -0.65
N GLU A 106 -2.22 5.69 -1.29
CA GLU A 106 -3.49 6.14 -1.88
C GLU A 106 -3.87 5.34 -3.14
N LEU A 107 -2.91 5.03 -4.00
CA LEU A 107 -3.10 4.16 -5.17
C LEU A 107 -3.38 2.71 -4.76
N GLY A 108 -2.74 2.22 -3.70
CA GLY A 108 -3.05 0.94 -3.05
C GLY A 108 -4.41 0.96 -2.34
N ARG A 109 -4.90 2.13 -1.95
CA ARG A 109 -6.25 2.40 -1.44
C ARG A 109 -7.24 2.71 -2.57
N ARG A 110 -7.09 2.08 -3.74
CA ARG A 110 -8.17 2.02 -4.75
C ARG A 110 -8.97 0.72 -4.57
N PRO A 111 -9.86 0.61 -3.55
CA PRO A 111 -10.92 -0.38 -3.64
C PRO A 111 -11.83 0.06 -4.78
N VAL A 112 -11.88 -0.74 -5.84
CA VAL A 112 -13.05 -0.77 -6.70
C VAL A 112 -14.16 -1.41 -5.86
N GLY A 113 -14.80 -0.61 -5.01
CA GLY A 113 -15.81 -1.08 -4.06
C GLY A 113 -16.71 0.07 -3.60
N PRO A 114 -18.03 -0.13 -3.47
CA PRO A 114 -18.96 0.94 -3.12
C PRO A 114 -18.62 1.58 -1.76
N ARG A 115 -18.75 2.91 -1.72
CA ARG A 115 -18.50 3.83 -0.60
C ARG A 115 -18.84 3.27 0.80
N GLY A 116 -17.92 3.51 1.75
CA GLY A 116 -18.12 4.02 3.13
C GLY A 116 -19.09 3.34 4.10
N ASP A 117 -20.30 2.98 3.69
CA ASP A 117 -21.41 2.62 4.59
C ASP A 117 -22.01 1.25 4.28
N THR A 118 -21.40 0.46 3.37
CA THR A 118 -21.95 -0.85 3.01
C THR A 118 -21.72 -1.84 4.17
N PRO A 119 -22.78 -2.41 4.79
CA PRO A 119 -22.63 -3.37 5.87
C PRO A 119 -21.79 -4.58 5.42
N ALA A 120 -20.94 -5.10 6.31
CA ALA A 120 -20.03 -6.22 5.99
C ALA A 120 -20.76 -7.44 5.42
N TRP A 121 -21.97 -7.72 5.89
CA TRP A 121 -22.81 -8.81 5.38
C TRP A 121 -23.22 -8.61 3.91
N LEU A 122 -23.53 -7.38 3.49
CA LEU A 122 -23.94 -7.07 2.12
C LEU A 122 -22.75 -7.13 1.16
N ARG A 123 -21.59 -6.61 1.58
CA ARG A 123 -20.33 -6.76 0.84
C ARG A 123 -19.97 -8.23 0.63
N ASN A 124 -20.05 -9.02 1.70
CA ASN A 124 -19.67 -10.44 1.66
C ASN A 124 -20.72 -11.25 0.87
N LEU A 125 -22.00 -10.88 0.90
CA LEU A 125 -23.06 -11.49 0.09
C LEU A 125 -22.82 -11.27 -1.42
N ILE A 126 -22.37 -10.08 -1.83
CA ILE A 126 -22.03 -9.80 -3.24
C ILE A 126 -20.87 -10.70 -3.72
N VAL A 127 -19.95 -11.07 -2.84
CA VAL A 127 -18.83 -11.94 -3.19
C VAL A 127 -19.22 -13.42 -3.14
N TYR A 128 -19.83 -13.89 -2.06
CA TYR A 128 -20.21 -15.30 -1.90
C TYR A 128 -21.42 -15.71 -2.75
N GLY A 129 -22.35 -14.78 -3.01
CA GLY A 129 -23.61 -15.04 -3.71
C GLY A 129 -23.44 -15.61 -5.13
N PRO A 130 -22.62 -15.00 -6.01
CA PRO A 130 -22.38 -15.55 -7.34
C PRO A 130 -21.81 -16.97 -7.32
N PHE A 131 -20.88 -17.28 -6.40
CA PHE A 131 -20.37 -18.64 -6.26
C PHE A 131 -21.45 -19.62 -5.80
N ALA A 132 -22.31 -19.22 -4.86
CA ALA A 132 -23.45 -20.04 -4.42
C ALA A 132 -24.46 -20.30 -5.57
N VAL A 133 -24.70 -19.31 -6.44
CA VAL A 133 -25.55 -19.46 -7.63
C VAL A 133 -24.93 -20.46 -8.62
N VAL A 134 -23.62 -20.38 -8.87
CA VAL A 134 -22.93 -21.36 -9.75
C VAL A 134 -23.06 -22.77 -9.18
N VAL A 135 -22.83 -22.94 -7.88
CA VAL A 135 -22.99 -24.22 -7.18
C VAL A 135 -24.43 -24.75 -7.30
N LEU A 136 -25.44 -23.89 -7.16
CA LEU A 136 -26.85 -24.26 -7.34
C LEU A 136 -27.14 -24.72 -8.77
N ILE A 137 -26.66 -23.98 -9.79
CA ILE A 137 -26.86 -24.34 -11.20
C ILE A 137 -26.25 -25.71 -11.51
N VAL A 138 -25.02 -25.96 -11.04
CA VAL A 138 -24.36 -27.25 -11.25
C VAL A 138 -25.10 -28.38 -10.55
N GLN A 139 -25.59 -28.17 -9.32
CA GLN A 139 -26.39 -29.18 -8.61
C GLN A 139 -27.70 -29.51 -9.33
N VAL A 140 -28.42 -28.49 -9.82
CA VAL A 140 -29.63 -28.71 -10.62
C VAL A 140 -29.31 -29.47 -11.90
N ALA A 141 -28.23 -29.09 -12.60
CA ALA A 141 -27.81 -29.78 -13.81
C ALA A 141 -27.46 -31.26 -13.55
N LEU A 142 -26.67 -31.54 -12.51
CA LEU A 142 -26.32 -32.90 -12.11
C LEU A 142 -27.56 -33.71 -11.71
N TYR A 143 -28.50 -33.11 -11.00
CA TYR A 143 -29.74 -33.79 -10.63
C TYR A 143 -30.59 -34.16 -11.87
N LEU A 144 -30.63 -33.29 -12.87
CA LEU A 144 -31.39 -33.53 -14.11
C LEU A 144 -30.73 -34.58 -15.03
N THR A 145 -29.41 -34.81 -14.90
CA THR A 145 -28.65 -35.69 -15.81
C THR A 145 -28.11 -36.96 -15.18
N ALA A 146 -28.09 -37.08 -13.85
CA ALA A 146 -27.51 -38.23 -13.17
C ALA A 146 -28.43 -39.45 -13.24
N ASP A 147 -27.91 -40.55 -13.80
CA ASP A 147 -28.50 -41.88 -13.66
C ASP A 147 -28.35 -42.38 -12.21
N THR A 148 -29.25 -43.27 -11.79
CA THR A 148 -29.43 -43.74 -10.40
C THR A 148 -28.17 -44.38 -9.77
N ASP A 149 -27.18 -44.76 -10.59
CA ASP A 149 -25.93 -45.39 -10.14
C ASP A 149 -24.83 -44.40 -9.72
N LEU A 150 -25.06 -43.08 -9.83
CA LEU A 150 -24.09 -42.02 -9.53
C LEU A 150 -24.25 -41.35 -8.16
N VAL A 151 -24.97 -41.96 -7.22
CA VAL A 151 -25.26 -41.37 -5.89
C VAL A 151 -23.99 -40.96 -5.14
N LEU A 152 -22.95 -41.80 -5.14
CA LEU A 152 -21.68 -41.48 -4.48
C LEU A 152 -20.98 -40.27 -5.11
N PHE A 153 -21.03 -40.16 -6.44
CA PHE A 153 -20.48 -39.02 -7.19
C PHE A 153 -21.27 -37.74 -6.90
N ALA A 154 -22.60 -37.82 -6.85
CA ALA A 154 -23.48 -36.70 -6.50
C ALA A 154 -23.24 -36.20 -5.07
N VAL A 155 -23.00 -37.09 -4.11
CA VAL A 155 -22.66 -36.72 -2.72
C VAL A 155 -21.28 -36.05 -2.63
N LEU A 156 -20.27 -36.58 -3.34
CA LEU A 156 -18.93 -36.00 -3.37
C LEU A 156 -18.91 -34.64 -4.07
N CYS A 157 -19.58 -34.49 -5.21
CA CYS A 157 -19.75 -33.20 -5.89
C CYS A 157 -20.56 -32.23 -5.03
N GLY A 158 -21.61 -32.74 -4.37
CA GLY A 158 -22.43 -32.02 -3.41
C GLY A 158 -21.53 -31.39 -2.36
N LEU A 159 -20.71 -32.13 -1.63
CA LEU A 159 -19.94 -31.54 -0.53
C LEU A 159 -18.72 -30.70 -0.98
N THR A 160 -18.05 -31.09 -2.07
CA THR A 160 -16.80 -30.46 -2.49
C THR A 160 -17.00 -29.11 -3.18
N MET A 161 -18.07 -28.91 -3.94
CA MET A 161 -18.32 -27.67 -4.67
C MET A 161 -18.60 -26.44 -3.77
N PRO A 162 -19.45 -26.51 -2.73
CA PRO A 162 -19.62 -25.42 -1.75
C PRO A 162 -18.34 -25.11 -0.99
N ALA A 163 -17.54 -26.13 -0.66
CA ALA A 163 -16.28 -25.93 0.03
C ALA A 163 -15.29 -25.16 -0.88
N ALA A 164 -15.23 -25.51 -2.16
CA ALA A 164 -14.45 -24.77 -3.15
C ALA A 164 -14.98 -23.35 -3.36
N ALA A 165 -16.30 -23.17 -3.49
CA ALA A 165 -16.96 -21.88 -3.60
C ALA A 165 -16.69 -20.97 -2.39
N PHE A 166 -16.74 -21.53 -1.18
CA PHE A 166 -16.39 -20.82 0.05
C PHE A 166 -14.91 -20.41 0.05
N GLY A 167 -14.00 -21.33 -0.30
CA GLY A 167 -12.57 -21.06 -0.38
C GLY A 167 -12.23 -19.96 -1.39
N LEU A 168 -12.87 -19.99 -2.56
CA LEU A 168 -12.72 -18.97 -3.59
C LEU A 168 -13.28 -17.62 -3.13
N GLY A 169 -14.49 -17.60 -2.56
CA GLY A 169 -15.07 -16.37 -2.00
C GLY A 169 -14.19 -15.76 -0.89
N TRP A 170 -13.65 -16.61 -0.01
CA TRP A 170 -12.74 -16.20 1.07
C TRP A 170 -11.44 -15.58 0.53
N LEU A 171 -10.81 -16.23 -0.46
CA LEU A 171 -9.60 -15.71 -1.12
C LEU A 171 -9.89 -14.38 -1.82
N THR A 172 -11.02 -14.30 -2.52
CA THR A 172 -11.44 -13.09 -3.24
C THR A 172 -11.64 -11.92 -2.28
N ILE A 173 -12.26 -12.13 -1.11
CA ILE A 173 -12.37 -11.10 -0.07
C ILE A 173 -10.99 -10.69 0.47
N GLY A 174 -10.10 -11.66 0.69
CA GLY A 174 -8.74 -11.40 1.19
C GLY A 174 -7.84 -10.64 0.22
N MET A 175 -8.09 -10.74 -1.10
CA MET A 175 -7.33 -10.03 -2.14
C MET A 175 -7.97 -8.71 -2.56
N ALA A 176 -9.31 -8.65 -2.62
CA ALA A 176 -10.04 -7.49 -3.12
C ALA A 176 -10.22 -6.39 -2.05
N PHE A 177 -10.15 -6.75 -0.77
CA PHE A 177 -10.24 -5.81 0.34
C PHE A 177 -8.94 -5.85 1.13
N VAL A 178 -8.28 -4.70 1.27
CA VAL A 178 -7.11 -4.53 2.14
C VAL A 178 -7.60 -3.89 3.45
N PRO A 179 -7.27 -4.44 4.64
CA PRO A 179 -7.71 -3.85 5.88
C PRO A 179 -7.01 -2.51 6.13
N PRO A 180 -7.66 -1.53 6.78
CA PRO A 180 -6.99 -0.38 7.36
C PRO A 180 -5.88 -0.80 8.35
N PRO A 181 -4.84 0.03 8.56
CA PRO A 181 -3.79 -0.26 9.53
C PRO A 181 -4.36 -0.50 10.93
N GLY A 182 -4.09 -1.68 11.51
CA GLY A 182 -4.55 -2.06 12.86
C GLY A 182 -5.94 -2.72 12.91
N GLU A 183 -6.66 -2.83 11.80
CA GLU A 183 -7.98 -3.46 11.75
C GLU A 183 -7.92 -4.81 11.01
N LYS A 184 -8.80 -5.76 11.37
CA LYS A 184 -8.94 -7.03 10.65
C LYS A 184 -10.16 -6.92 9.72
N ILE A 185 -10.03 -7.42 8.48
CA ILE A 185 -11.18 -7.51 7.56
C ILE A 185 -12.25 -8.39 8.21
N ASP A 186 -13.46 -7.86 8.37
CA ASP A 186 -14.61 -8.68 8.75
C ASP A 186 -15.07 -9.54 7.56
N ARG A 187 -14.62 -10.79 7.56
CA ARG A 187 -14.89 -11.78 6.50
C ARG A 187 -16.15 -12.61 6.77
N THR A 188 -16.82 -12.42 7.92
CA THR A 188 -18.02 -13.17 8.35
C THR A 188 -18.01 -14.67 7.95
N PRO A 189 -17.02 -15.48 8.40
CA PRO A 189 -16.81 -16.86 7.91
C PRO A 189 -18.06 -17.74 8.03
N ILE A 190 -18.77 -17.64 9.15
CA ILE A 190 -20.00 -18.41 9.41
C ILE A 190 -21.09 -18.07 8.38
N PHE A 191 -21.21 -16.79 8.02
CA PHE A 191 -22.14 -16.34 7.00
C PHE A 191 -21.75 -16.83 5.61
N GLY A 192 -20.46 -16.79 5.25
CA GLY A 192 -19.95 -17.33 4.00
C GLY A 192 -20.25 -18.83 3.85
N VAL A 193 -20.02 -19.62 4.90
CA VAL A 193 -20.38 -21.04 4.94
C VAL A 193 -21.88 -21.23 4.74
N ALA A 194 -22.72 -20.48 5.48
CA ALA A 194 -24.17 -20.58 5.36
C ALA A 194 -24.65 -20.29 3.92
N VAL A 195 -24.14 -19.23 3.29
CA VAL A 195 -24.49 -18.85 1.92
C VAL A 195 -24.05 -19.90 0.90
N CYS A 196 -22.82 -20.41 1.00
CA CYS A 196 -22.29 -21.39 0.06
C CYS A 196 -22.95 -22.78 0.19
N PHE A 197 -23.39 -23.19 1.39
CA PHE A 197 -24.03 -24.48 1.63
C PHE A 197 -25.56 -24.46 1.51
N ALA A 198 -26.20 -23.29 1.54
CA ALA A 198 -27.65 -23.15 1.35
C ALA A 198 -28.20 -23.86 0.10
N PRO A 199 -27.53 -23.81 -1.08
CA PRO A 199 -27.96 -24.55 -2.28
C PRO A 199 -28.15 -26.05 -2.07
N ILE A 200 -27.27 -26.71 -1.30
CA ILE A 200 -27.37 -28.15 -1.04
C ILE A 200 -28.55 -28.44 -0.14
N VAL A 201 -28.65 -27.68 0.93
CA VAL A 201 -29.71 -27.84 1.92
C VAL A 201 -31.08 -27.67 1.24
N ALA A 202 -31.20 -26.69 0.34
CA ALA A 202 -32.39 -26.48 -0.49
C ALA A 202 -32.66 -27.66 -1.45
N THR A 203 -31.64 -28.15 -2.15
CA THR A 203 -31.77 -29.27 -3.09
C THR A 203 -32.15 -30.57 -2.37
N CYS A 204 -31.51 -30.89 -1.25
CA CYS A 204 -31.83 -32.05 -0.42
C CYS A 204 -33.25 -31.99 0.15
N MET A 205 -33.69 -30.81 0.64
CA MET A 205 -35.07 -30.63 1.09
C MET A 205 -36.07 -30.82 -0.05
N GLY A 206 -35.80 -30.26 -1.23
CA GLY A 206 -36.65 -30.43 -2.41
C GLY A 206 -36.79 -31.89 -2.84
N VAL A 207 -35.69 -32.63 -2.89
CA VAL A 207 -35.69 -34.07 -3.22
C VAL A 207 -36.43 -34.89 -2.15
N GLY A 208 -36.19 -34.61 -0.88
CA GLY A 208 -36.88 -35.29 0.22
C GLY A 208 -38.40 -35.09 0.17
N LEU A 209 -38.86 -33.86 -0.09
CA LEU A 209 -40.28 -33.54 -0.27
C LEU A 209 -40.89 -34.26 -1.47
N LEU A 210 -40.19 -34.26 -2.61
CA LEU A 210 -40.64 -34.96 -3.82
C LEU A 210 -40.80 -36.48 -3.61
N ASN A 211 -39.91 -37.09 -2.82
CA ASN A 211 -39.97 -38.51 -2.49
C ASN A 211 -41.06 -38.86 -1.47
N LEU A 212 -41.53 -37.91 -0.66
CA LEU A 212 -42.63 -38.12 0.29
C LEU A 212 -44.03 -38.02 -0.36
N VAL A 213 -44.13 -37.33 -1.50
CA VAL A 213 -45.38 -37.09 -2.22
C VAL A 213 -45.62 -38.11 -3.35
N ARG A 214 -44.60 -38.89 -3.71
CA ARG A 214 -44.69 -40.04 -4.62
C ARG A 214 -44.99 -41.32 -3.84
#